data_AF-A0A5M3PY91-F1
#
_entry.id   AF-A0A5M3PY91-F1
#
_cell.length_a   1.000
_cell.length_b   1.000
_cell.length_c   1.000
_cell.angle_alpha   90.00
_cell.angle_beta   90.00
_cell.angle_gamma   90.00
#
_symmetry.space_group_name_H-M   'P 1'
#
loop_
_entity.id
_entity.type
_entity.pdbx_description
1 polymer ?
#
loop_
_entity_poly.entity_id
_entity_poly.type
_entity_poly.pdbx_seq_one_letter_code
_entity_poly.pdbx_strand_id
1 'polypeptide(L)'
;MSKQDHILTVEVVDQDGSTFTLREICERGECHAEFVIKLVDYGIIAPLEDYPEARQWEFDVAALSRLRKAQRLQRDLKMNLPGLAMSLELLDEVEEMRREVARLNHRIRQLMGE
;
A
#
# COMPACT_ATOMS: atom_id res chain seq x y z
N MET A 1 27.18 25.66 -3.38
CA MET A 1 26.27 25.08 -2.38
C MET A 1 25.02 24.62 -3.11
N SER A 2 24.95 23.33 -3.46
CA SER A 2 23.85 22.77 -4.26
C SER A 2 22.69 22.43 -3.32
N LYS A 3 21.56 23.12 -3.49
CA LYS A 3 20.36 22.90 -2.68
C LYS A 3 19.73 21.59 -3.17
N GLN A 4 19.77 20.53 -2.36
CA GLN A 4 19.11 19.26 -2.69
C GLN A 4 17.61 19.45 -2.57
N ASP A 5 16.92 19.52 -3.70
CA ASP A 5 15.46 19.49 -3.76
C ASP A 5 14.96 18.13 -3.22
N HIS A 6 14.52 18.11 -1.97
CA HIS A 6 13.84 16.96 -1.39
C HIS A 6 12.41 16.92 -1.93
N ILE A 7 12.11 15.94 -2.78
CA ILE A 7 10.74 15.64 -3.19
C ILE A 7 10.08 14.91 -2.02
N LEU A 8 9.22 15.62 -1.30
CA LEU A 8 8.34 15.03 -0.28
C LEU A 8 7.06 14.59 -0.97
N THR A 9 6.86 13.28 -1.09
CA THR A 9 5.55 12.73 -1.46
C THR A 9 4.64 12.82 -0.23
N VAL A 10 3.65 13.70 -0.29
CA VAL A 10 2.64 13.86 0.76
C VAL A 10 1.35 13.26 0.23
N GLU A 11 0.79 12.27 0.93
CA GLU A 11 -0.59 11.85 0.72
C GLU A 11 -1.51 12.84 1.42
N VAL A 12 -2.34 13.54 0.65
CA VAL A 12 -3.38 14.43 1.19
C VAL A 12 -4.49 13.54 1.74
N VAL A 13 -4.60 13.47 3.06
CA VAL A 13 -5.69 12.81 3.77
C VAL A 13 -6.69 13.89 4.18
N ASP A 14 -7.97 13.69 3.88
CA ASP A 14 -9.05 14.58 4.32
C ASP A 14 -9.10 14.66 5.86
N GLN A 15 -9.63 15.75 6.43
CA GLN A 15 -9.57 16.01 7.88
C GLN A 15 -10.27 14.94 8.73
N ASP A 16 -11.14 14.12 8.13
CA ASP A 16 -11.83 12.98 8.75
C ASP A 16 -11.22 11.60 8.43
N GLY A 17 -10.11 11.53 7.68
CA GLY A 17 -9.50 10.26 7.28
C GLY A 17 -10.43 9.47 6.36
N SER A 18 -10.46 9.81 5.06
CA SER A 18 -11.41 9.23 4.10
C SER A 18 -11.40 7.70 4.15
N THR A 19 -12.45 7.11 4.73
CA THR A 19 -12.73 5.69 4.64
C THR A 19 -13.58 5.41 3.41
N PHE A 20 -13.48 4.19 2.91
CA PHE A 20 -14.20 3.72 1.74
C PHE A 20 -14.95 2.44 2.11
N THR A 21 -16.24 2.42 1.86
CA THR A 21 -17.01 1.16 1.88
C THR A 21 -16.48 0.19 0.82
N LEU A 22 -16.82 -1.10 0.94
CA LEU A 22 -16.55 -2.11 -0.11
C LEU A 22 -16.96 -1.64 -1.52
N ARG A 23 -18.10 -0.95 -1.63
CA ARG A 23 -18.57 -0.40 -2.92
C ARG A 23 -17.62 0.68 -3.45
N GLU A 24 -17.25 1.61 -2.61
CA GLU A 24 -16.42 2.76 -2.98
C GLU A 24 -14.99 2.39 -3.35
N ILE A 25 -14.41 1.40 -2.65
CA ILE A 25 -13.08 0.89 -3.00
C ILE A 25 -13.12 0.09 -4.31
N CYS A 26 -14.21 -0.65 -4.58
CA CYS A 26 -14.43 -1.32 -5.87
C CYS A 26 -14.52 -0.31 -7.03
N GLU A 27 -15.31 0.76 -6.86
CA GLU A 27 -15.47 1.83 -7.85
C GLU A 27 -14.12 2.53 -8.12
N ARG A 28 -13.37 2.89 -7.08
CA ARG A 28 -12.07 3.59 -7.20
C ARG A 28 -10.92 2.70 -7.65
N GLY A 29 -11.02 1.40 -7.39
CA GLY A 29 -10.08 0.37 -7.80
C GLY A 29 -10.43 -0.26 -9.14
N GLU A 30 -11.55 0.13 -9.76
CA GLU A 30 -12.03 -0.42 -11.03
C GLU A 30 -12.07 -1.96 -11.03
N CYS A 31 -12.61 -2.54 -9.94
CA CYS A 31 -12.65 -3.99 -9.76
C CYS A 31 -13.97 -4.45 -9.12
N HIS A 32 -14.23 -5.76 -9.19
CA HIS A 32 -15.41 -6.36 -8.60
C HIS A 32 -15.20 -6.66 -7.11
N ALA A 33 -16.28 -6.66 -6.33
CA ALA A 33 -16.26 -6.99 -4.91
C ALA A 33 -15.63 -8.36 -4.61
N GLU A 34 -15.84 -9.37 -5.46
CA GLU A 34 -15.20 -10.69 -5.32
C GLU A 34 -13.67 -10.59 -5.30
N PHE A 35 -13.09 -9.68 -6.08
CA PHE A 35 -11.65 -9.49 -6.09
C PHE A 35 -11.16 -8.87 -4.78
N VAL A 36 -11.82 -7.81 -4.31
CA VAL A 36 -11.49 -7.15 -3.03
C VAL A 36 -11.63 -8.13 -1.86
N ILE A 37 -12.70 -8.92 -1.81
CA ILE A 37 -12.91 -9.94 -0.79
C ILE A 37 -11.76 -10.95 -0.78
N LYS A 38 -11.37 -11.47 -1.95
CA LYS A 38 -10.23 -12.38 -2.00
C LYS A 38 -8.93 -11.71 -1.53
N LEU A 39 -8.70 -10.43 -1.86
CA LEU A 39 -7.51 -9.73 -1.36
C LEU A 39 -7.52 -9.63 0.18
N VAL A 40 -8.69 -9.45 0.80
CA VAL A 40 -8.84 -9.51 2.26
C VAL A 40 -8.56 -10.92 2.78
N ASP A 41 -9.13 -11.96 2.16
CA ASP A 41 -8.91 -13.36 2.56
C ASP A 41 -7.43 -13.78 2.50
N TYR A 42 -6.68 -13.24 1.53
CA TYR A 42 -5.24 -13.47 1.38
C TYR A 42 -4.39 -12.47 2.19
N GLY A 43 -4.99 -11.59 2.99
CA GLY A 43 -4.29 -10.61 3.82
C GLY A 43 -3.54 -9.53 3.04
N ILE A 44 -3.84 -9.35 1.75
CA ILE A 44 -3.17 -8.36 0.89
C ILE A 44 -3.60 -6.94 1.26
N ILE A 45 -4.88 -6.77 1.59
CA ILE A 45 -5.48 -5.57 2.18
C ILE A 45 -6.29 -5.99 3.39
N ALA A 46 -6.57 -5.07 4.31
CA ALA A 46 -7.43 -5.32 5.45
C ALA A 46 -8.48 -4.19 5.57
N PRO A 47 -9.71 -4.50 5.98
CA PRO A 47 -10.63 -3.47 6.44
C PRO A 47 -10.15 -2.88 7.77
N LEU A 48 -10.66 -1.70 8.12
CA LEU A 48 -10.39 -1.04 9.40
C LEU A 48 -10.86 -1.86 10.60
N GLU A 49 -12.00 -2.54 10.43
CA GLU A 49 -12.56 -3.45 11.42
C GLU A 49 -12.97 -4.77 10.76
N ASP A 50 -12.72 -5.89 11.45
CA ASP A 50 -12.99 -7.24 10.97
C ASP A 50 -14.46 -7.63 11.23
N TYR A 51 -15.36 -7.05 10.44
CA TYR A 51 -16.78 -7.41 10.47
C TYR A 51 -17.03 -8.73 9.72
N PRO A 52 -17.94 -9.61 10.21
CA PRO A 52 -18.30 -10.84 9.52
C PRO A 52 -18.92 -10.61 8.13
N GLU A 53 -19.61 -9.49 7.96
CA GLU A 53 -20.27 -9.13 6.71
C GLU A 53 -19.40 -8.17 5.90
N ALA A 54 -18.92 -8.60 4.74
CA ALA A 54 -18.07 -7.78 3.86
C ALA A 54 -18.70 -6.44 3.44
N ARG A 55 -20.03 -6.30 3.51
CA ARG A 55 -20.74 -5.05 3.21
C ARG A 55 -20.51 -3.96 4.27
N GLN A 56 -20.10 -4.35 5.48
CA GLN A 56 -19.80 -3.45 6.60
C GLN A 56 -18.32 -3.07 6.63
N TRP A 57 -17.49 -3.63 5.76
CA TRP A 57 -16.08 -3.28 5.69
C TRP A 57 -15.88 -1.84 5.23
N GLU A 58 -15.03 -1.15 5.97
CA GLU A 58 -14.47 0.14 5.62
C GLU A 58 -12.96 0.00 5.41
N PHE A 59 -12.42 0.73 4.45
CA PHE A 59 -11.03 0.68 4.04
C PHE A 59 -10.44 2.08 4.05
N ASP A 60 -9.20 2.23 4.47
CA ASP A 60 -8.50 3.51 4.38
C ASP A 60 -7.84 3.72 3.00
N VAL A 61 -7.16 4.86 2.87
CA VAL A 61 -6.38 5.22 1.68
C VAL A 61 -5.23 4.24 1.44
N ALA A 62 -4.63 3.69 2.51
CA ALA A 62 -3.54 2.73 2.40
C ALA A 62 -4.02 1.42 1.74
N ALA A 63 -5.19 0.91 2.13
CA ALA A 63 -5.83 -0.25 1.51
C ALA A 63 -6.14 -0.01 0.02
N LEU A 64 -6.65 1.17 -0.36
CA LEU A 64 -6.85 1.52 -1.77
C LEU A 64 -5.54 1.59 -2.56
N SER A 65 -4.49 2.18 -1.99
CA SER A 65 -3.15 2.22 -2.60
C SER A 65 -2.58 0.82 -2.80
N ARG A 66 -2.75 -0.05 -1.80
CA ARG A 66 -2.33 -1.44 -1.79
C ARG A 66 -3.10 -2.29 -2.81
N LEU A 67 -4.41 -2.13 -2.92
CA LEU A 67 -5.25 -2.72 -3.97
C LEU A 67 -4.69 -2.39 -5.37
N ARG A 68 -4.40 -1.12 -5.64
CA ARG A 68 -3.85 -0.70 -6.94
C ARG A 68 -2.44 -1.28 -7.20
N LYS A 69 -1.59 -1.39 -6.16
CA LYS A 69 -0.28 -2.07 -6.26
C LYS A 69 -0.46 -3.54 -6.64
N ALA A 70 -1.39 -4.23 -5.98
CA ALA A 70 -1.72 -5.63 -6.23
C ALA A 70 -2.22 -5.85 -7.66
N GLN A 71 -3.14 -5.02 -8.16
CA GLN A 71 -3.66 -5.12 -9.53
C GLN A 71 -2.57 -4.95 -10.59
N ARG A 72 -1.69 -3.94 -10.44
CA ARG A 72 -0.57 -3.73 -11.37
C ARG A 72 0.36 -4.93 -11.39
N LEU A 73 0.76 -5.42 -10.22
CA LEU A 73 1.68 -6.55 -10.09
C LEU A 73 1.07 -7.83 -10.66
N GLN A 74 -0.21 -8.10 -10.37
CA GLN A 74 -0.91 -9.27 -10.90
C GLN A 74 -0.99 -9.24 -12.44
N ARG A 75 -1.27 -8.08 -13.03
CA ARG A 75 -1.33 -7.91 -14.49
C ARG A 75 0.05 -8.10 -15.13
N ASP A 76 1.06 -7.47 -14.56
CA ASP A 76 2.40 -7.42 -15.15
C ASP A 76 3.11 -8.78 -15.04
N LEU A 77 2.85 -9.55 -13.97
CA LEU A 77 3.48 -10.85 -13.71
C LEU A 77 2.57 -12.07 -13.95
N LYS A 78 1.29 -11.85 -14.31
CA LYS A 78 0.28 -12.91 -14.54
C LYS A 78 0.18 -13.94 -13.41
N MET A 79 0.25 -13.45 -12.17
CA MET A 79 0.29 -14.28 -10.97
C MET A 79 -1.09 -14.68 -10.45
N ASN A 80 -1.14 -15.80 -9.75
CA ASN A 80 -2.29 -16.15 -8.92
C ASN A 80 -2.26 -15.36 -7.59
N LEU A 81 -3.37 -15.36 -6.85
CA LEU A 81 -3.51 -14.59 -5.61
C LEU A 81 -2.56 -15.02 -4.47
N PRO A 82 -2.33 -16.32 -4.20
CA PRO A 82 -1.33 -16.72 -3.21
C PRO A 82 0.08 -16.21 -3.53
N GLY A 83 0.50 -16.33 -4.79
CA GLY A 83 1.79 -15.82 -5.24
C GLY A 83 1.86 -14.30 -5.13
N LEU A 84 0.77 -13.60 -5.47
CA LEU A 84 0.68 -12.15 -5.37
C LEU A 84 0.87 -11.67 -3.93
N ALA A 85 0.22 -12.31 -2.95
CA ALA A 85 0.38 -11.99 -1.53
C ALA A 85 1.84 -12.09 -1.08
N MET A 86 2.48 -13.23 -1.35
CA MET A 86 3.89 -13.47 -1.00
C MET A 86 4.84 -12.49 -1.69
N SER A 87 4.61 -12.17 -2.96
CA SER A 87 5.47 -11.21 -3.68
C SER A 87 5.30 -9.78 -3.18
N LEU A 88 4.09 -9.39 -2.79
CA LEU A 88 3.86 -8.08 -2.19
C LEU A 88 4.52 -7.96 -0.82
N GLU A 89 4.49 -9.00 0.01
CA GLU A 89 5.22 -9.07 1.28
C GLU A 89 6.74 -8.92 1.06
N LEU A 90 7.32 -9.70 0.15
CA LEU A 90 8.75 -9.60 -0.19
C LEU A 90 9.14 -8.22 -0.73
N LEU A 91 8.27 -7.59 -1.52
CA LEU A 91 8.51 -6.23 -2.01
C LEU A 91 8.51 -5.22 -0.86
N ASP A 92 7.63 -5.39 0.13
CA ASP A 92 7.59 -4.51 1.29
C ASP A 92 8.83 -4.70 2.18
N GLU A 93 9.31 -5.94 2.37
CA GLU A 93 10.59 -6.21 3.03
C GLU A 93 11.76 -5.54 2.32
N VAL A 94 11.82 -5.62 0.99
CA VAL A 94 12.86 -4.95 0.19
C VAL A 94 12.76 -3.43 0.30
N GLU A 95 11.55 -2.86 0.31
CA GLU A 95 11.33 -1.43 0.52
C GLU A 95 11.75 -0.99 1.93
N GLU A 96 11.49 -1.80 2.96
CA GLU A 96 11.97 -1.56 4.33
C GLU A 96 13.49 -1.58 4.42
N MET A 97 14.14 -2.62 3.87
CA MET A 97 15.60 -2.71 3.83
C MET A 97 16.23 -1.50 3.12
N ARG A 98 15.66 -1.08 1.98
CA ARG A 98 16.13 0.10 1.23
C ARG A 98 15.96 1.39 2.03
N ARG A 99 14.84 1.55 2.75
CA ARG A 99 14.60 2.71 3.63
C ARG A 99 15.62 2.76 4.76
N GLU A 100 15.95 1.62 5.38
CA GLU A 100 16.95 1.58 6.44
C GLU A 100 18.34 1.94 5.94
N VAL A 101 18.75 1.39 4.79
CA VAL A 101 20.03 1.76 4.15
C VAL A 101 20.09 3.26 3.84
N ALA A 102 19.01 3.83 3.29
CA ALA A 102 18.93 5.27 3.03
C ALA A 102 19.05 6.11 4.31
N ARG A 103 18.37 5.69 5.39
CA ARG A 103 18.41 6.34 6.71
C ARG A 103 19.81 6.30 7.31
N LEU A 104 20.49 5.15 7.26
CA LEU A 104 21.86 4.99 7.76
C LEU A 104 22.84 5.85 6.96
N ASN A 105 22.74 5.84 5.63
CA ASN A 105 23.56 6.68 4.77
C ASN A 105 23.35 8.18 5.06
N HIS A 106 22.11 8.60 5.31
CA HIS A 106 21.81 9.98 5.70
C HIS A 106 22.47 10.33 7.04
N ARG A 107 22.40 9.45 8.04
CA ARG A 107 23.07 9.65 9.35
C ARG A 107 24.58 9.72 9.22
N ILE A 108 25.19 8.88 8.38
CA ILE A 108 26.63 8.89 8.11
C ILE A 108 27.04 10.24 7.51
N ARG A 109 26.32 10.76 6.51
CA ARG A 109 26.59 12.09 5.92
C ARG A 109 26.49 13.21 6.97
N GLN A 110 25.44 13.20 7.78
CA GLN A 110 25.27 14.16 8.87
C GLN A 110 26.44 14.14 9.88
N LEU A 111 26.94 12.96 10.23
CA LEU A 111 28.10 12.81 11.15
C LEU A 111 29.42 13.22 10.51
N MET A 112 29.57 13.08 9.20
CA MET A 112 30.76 13.50 8.46
C MET A 112 30.78 14.99 8.10
N GLY A 113 29.71 15.73 8.40
CA GLY A 113 29.63 17.19 8.21
C GLY A 113 29.45 17.63 6.75
N GLU A 114 28.96 16.73 5.88
CA GLU A 114 28.61 17.00 4.48
C GLU A 114 27.13 17.35 4.29
#